data_AF-A0AAJ0JR83-F1
#
_entry.id   AF-A0AAJ0JR83-F1
#
_cell.length_a   1.000
_cell.length_b   1.000
_cell.length_c   1.000
_cell.angle_alpha   90.00
_cell.angle_beta   90.00
_cell.angle_gamma   90.00
#
_symmetry.space_group_name_H-M   'P 1'
#
loop_
_entity.id
_entity.type
_entity.pdbx_description
1 polymer ?
#
loop_
_entity_poly.entity_id
_entity_poly.type
_entity_poly.pdbx_seq_one_letter_code
_entity_poly.pdbx_strand_id
1 'polypeptide(L)'
;MAKKHIGKWNGVDVYFDLLPIGTRRSGQKLTTGTPAFAVAHDTGNLNTTAQNNVDYYRNSYNIDWALVASAHVFVDDKEAIICIPVTEKAWHVLYNAVTDNNWYDLDSNDAAFGVEGSYFSDKARSKKSLDNLARILAYLCDYWKIDHKTEMPGHQDIQAGKVDPGNLLEAAGYSRNISNLDKLVNKYIGGVQEDDNMPDEVKEPTKEKPTQSPQSHVELKEAIEYMHSMKGQYIDFDDEFAYQCVDVITDFVHHVTGGVRFWGNAKDLINNVMPKGWKVVENTPNYIPPVTAIAVYTEGIYSKWGHTGLVWDNSGGTETFTILEQNYDAQANTPAKLRVDDYSGLSHFIVPDFADDSVDLADIGTVKPKEKKSGKALKLNSIPPKSLTWSNQAYFKAVADNEGVTICKPNHNNVMTLTGEEYGQGDVFYVYEIRDGWARVYSPSNNGYVWHERLRITKIYKPAGGDNKHDKADKQAVSQKDKAKAANKLRVGGIPPAKIKWGRKAKFRGKLDYYGATIAKRSGKKGNYDWSLTNESYPAGYDDFYIFEIRDGWARVYSPSNNGWVWHERLRIVEVY
;
A
#
# COMPACT_ATOMS: atom_id res chain seq x y z
N MET A 1 -12.35 5.24 30.46
CA MET A 1 -11.72 4.88 31.75
C MET A 1 -10.89 6.07 32.20
N ALA A 2 -10.73 6.31 33.50
CA ALA A 2 -9.82 7.33 33.99
C ALA A 2 -8.37 6.82 33.85
N LYS A 3 -7.44 7.68 33.43
CA LYS A 3 -6.01 7.35 33.43
C LYS A 3 -5.54 6.96 34.83
N LYS A 4 -4.68 5.95 34.95
CA LYS A 4 -4.16 5.40 36.21
C LYS A 4 -2.76 5.97 36.44
N HIS A 5 -2.54 6.70 37.54
CA HIS A 5 -1.20 7.14 37.94
C HIS A 5 -0.34 5.93 38.30
N ILE A 6 0.90 5.89 37.79
CA ILE A 6 1.82 4.77 38.00
C ILE A 6 3.11 5.15 38.73
N GLY A 7 3.34 6.45 38.96
CA GLY A 7 4.49 6.94 39.69
C GLY A 7 5.12 8.14 39.01
N LYS A 8 6.37 8.42 39.37
CA LYS A 8 7.17 9.46 38.75
C LYS A 8 8.41 8.88 38.11
N TRP A 9 8.74 9.34 36.91
CA TRP A 9 9.98 8.97 36.22
C TRP A 9 10.81 10.24 36.05
N ASN A 10 11.97 10.27 36.71
CA ASN A 10 12.81 11.48 36.76
C ASN A 10 12.02 12.72 37.18
N GLY A 11 11.07 12.57 38.12
CA GLY A 11 10.23 13.64 38.65
C GLY A 11 9.02 14.06 37.79
N VAL A 12 8.74 13.37 36.69
CA VAL A 12 7.53 13.58 35.86
C VAL A 12 6.45 12.59 36.27
N ASP A 13 5.24 13.06 36.56
CA ASP A 13 4.11 12.15 36.83
C ASP A 13 3.74 11.34 35.57
N VAL A 14 3.68 10.02 35.72
CA VAL A 14 3.42 9.09 34.63
C VAL A 14 2.10 8.36 34.88
N TYR A 15 1.34 8.16 33.81
CA TYR A 15 0.05 7.51 33.84
C TYR A 15 -0.04 6.41 32.77
N PHE A 16 -0.84 5.39 33.06
CA PHE A 16 -1.42 4.55 32.03
C PHE A 16 -2.77 5.10 31.60
N ASP A 17 -2.92 5.26 30.29
CA ASP A 17 -4.23 5.37 29.65
C ASP A 17 -4.23 4.49 28.39
N LEU A 18 -3.99 3.20 28.61
CA LEU A 18 -3.81 2.23 27.54
C LEU A 18 -4.99 2.24 26.56
N LEU A 19 -4.66 2.26 25.28
CA LEU A 19 -5.66 2.08 24.23
C LEU A 19 -6.21 0.65 24.29
N PRO A 20 -7.50 0.43 23.97
CA PRO A 20 -8.04 -0.91 23.83
C PRO A 20 -7.30 -1.70 22.75
N ILE A 21 -7.13 -3.01 22.93
CA ILE A 21 -6.53 -3.85 21.90
C ILE A 21 -7.46 -3.93 20.68
N GLY A 22 -6.86 -3.94 19.48
CA GLY A 22 -7.59 -3.89 18.22
C GLY A 22 -7.97 -2.50 17.78
N THR A 23 -7.45 -1.49 18.47
CA THR A 23 -7.47 -0.11 18.03
C THR A 23 -6.11 0.23 17.42
N ARG A 24 -5.64 1.47 17.57
CA ARG A 24 -4.25 1.86 17.27
C ARG A 24 -3.23 1.13 18.15
N ARG A 25 -3.66 0.39 19.18
CA ARG A 25 -2.87 -0.60 19.90
C ARG A 25 -3.15 -2.01 19.40
N SER A 26 -2.15 -2.62 18.79
CA SER A 26 -2.25 -3.98 18.24
C SER A 26 -2.15 -5.07 19.32
N GLY A 27 -1.42 -4.83 20.41
CA GLY A 27 -1.05 -5.88 21.37
C GLY A 27 0.09 -6.79 20.88
N GLN A 28 0.63 -6.56 19.68
CA GLN A 28 1.73 -7.35 19.14
C GLN A 28 3.03 -7.01 19.86
N LYS A 29 3.86 -8.02 20.13
CA LYS A 29 5.18 -7.82 20.73
C LYS A 29 6.15 -7.27 19.69
N LEU A 30 7.14 -6.50 20.13
CA LEU A 30 8.33 -6.22 19.34
C LEU A 30 9.00 -7.54 18.93
N THR A 31 9.57 -7.56 17.73
CA THR A 31 10.24 -8.75 17.16
C THR A 31 11.47 -9.16 17.98
N THR A 32 12.13 -8.18 18.60
CA THR A 32 13.25 -8.32 19.53
C THR A 32 12.83 -8.72 20.94
N GLY A 33 11.53 -8.75 21.24
CA GLY A 33 10.97 -8.99 22.58
C GLY A 33 11.01 -7.77 23.51
N THR A 34 12.09 -7.00 23.46
CA THR A 34 12.28 -5.73 24.20
C THR A 34 12.82 -4.65 23.26
N PRO A 35 12.63 -3.35 23.55
CA PRO A 35 13.16 -2.27 22.71
C PRO A 35 14.67 -2.40 22.51
N ALA A 36 15.11 -2.35 21.25
CA ALA A 36 16.53 -2.33 20.89
C ALA A 36 17.06 -0.90 20.73
N PHE A 37 16.19 0.04 20.37
CA PHE A 37 16.49 1.46 20.26
C PHE A 37 15.22 2.29 20.50
N ALA A 38 15.32 3.61 20.38
CA ALA A 38 14.22 4.54 20.62
C ALA A 38 14.12 5.57 19.49
N VAL A 39 12.95 6.19 19.32
CA VAL A 39 12.78 7.33 18.41
C VAL A 39 12.11 8.46 19.17
N ALA A 40 12.75 9.63 19.16
CA ALA A 40 12.18 10.84 19.74
C ALA A 40 11.32 11.58 18.71
N HIS A 41 10.10 11.93 19.12
CA HIS A 41 9.10 12.60 18.28
C HIS A 41 8.58 13.87 18.97
N ASP A 42 7.92 14.72 18.19
CA ASP A 42 6.96 15.70 18.69
C ASP A 42 5.60 15.47 18.05
N THR A 43 4.54 15.95 18.68
CA THR A 43 3.18 15.60 18.27
C THR A 43 2.76 16.13 16.90
N GLY A 44 3.57 17.00 16.27
CA GLY A 44 3.20 17.74 15.06
C GLY A 44 1.95 18.64 15.20
N ASN A 45 1.37 18.73 16.40
CA ASN A 45 0.08 19.36 16.67
C ASN A 45 0.21 20.43 17.75
N LEU A 46 0.31 21.70 17.32
CA LEU A 46 0.43 22.86 18.19
C LEU A 46 -0.74 22.93 19.20
N ASN A 47 -0.41 23.16 20.48
CA ASN A 47 -1.34 23.35 21.58
C ASN A 47 -2.16 22.11 22.01
N THR A 48 -1.70 20.90 21.67
CA THR A 48 -2.31 19.66 22.16
C THR A 48 -1.62 19.14 23.42
N THR A 49 -2.39 18.71 24.42
CA THR A 49 -1.85 18.05 25.63
C THR A 49 -1.57 16.57 25.39
N ALA A 50 -0.88 15.89 26.30
CA ALA A 50 -0.65 14.45 26.22
C ALA A 50 -2.00 13.70 26.16
N GLN A 51 -2.96 14.10 27.01
CA GLN A 51 -4.30 13.50 27.00
C GLN A 51 -5.05 13.76 25.69
N ASN A 52 -4.93 14.95 25.07
CA ASN A 52 -5.61 15.20 23.79
C ASN A 52 -5.14 14.26 22.68
N ASN A 53 -3.85 13.93 22.64
CA ASN A 53 -3.30 13.03 21.65
C ASN A 53 -3.72 11.57 21.91
N VAL A 54 -3.71 11.14 23.18
CA VAL A 54 -4.25 9.82 23.56
C VAL A 54 -5.74 9.69 23.22
N ASP A 55 -6.54 10.72 23.53
CA ASP A 55 -7.96 10.77 23.20
C ASP A 55 -8.18 10.77 21.68
N TYR A 56 -7.34 11.47 20.92
CA TYR A 56 -7.39 11.43 19.46
C TYR A 56 -7.19 10.00 18.95
N TYR A 57 -6.15 9.29 19.40
CA TYR A 57 -5.93 7.89 19.01
C TYR A 57 -7.09 6.97 19.42
N ARG A 58 -7.63 7.16 20.63
CA ARG A 58 -8.78 6.42 21.15
C ARG A 58 -10.06 6.64 20.33
N ASN A 59 -10.25 7.82 19.76
CA ASN A 59 -11.47 8.19 19.05
C ASN A 59 -11.36 8.06 17.52
N SER A 60 -10.16 7.83 16.99
CA SER A 60 -9.88 7.77 15.55
C SER A 60 -9.21 6.45 15.12
N TYR A 61 -9.48 5.37 15.84
CA TYR A 61 -8.88 4.06 15.55
C TYR A 61 -9.54 3.32 14.38
N ASN A 62 -10.81 3.62 14.08
CA ASN A 62 -11.53 3.01 12.96
C ASN A 62 -11.18 3.69 11.64
N ILE A 63 -9.94 3.47 11.22
CA ILE A 63 -9.38 3.92 9.95
C ILE A 63 -8.92 2.69 9.17
N ASP A 64 -8.73 2.84 7.87
CA ASP A 64 -8.14 1.77 7.06
C ASP A 64 -6.79 1.36 7.67
N TRP A 65 -6.51 0.06 7.67
CA TRP A 65 -5.26 -0.48 8.17
C TRP A 65 -4.05 0.22 7.57
N ALA A 66 -4.11 0.52 6.26
CA ALA A 66 -3.03 1.14 5.53
C ALA A 66 -2.70 2.58 5.97
N LEU A 67 -3.55 3.19 6.83
CA LEU A 67 -3.39 4.54 7.38
C LEU A 67 -3.06 4.55 8.88
N VAL A 68 -2.92 3.39 9.52
CA VAL A 68 -2.72 3.32 10.98
C VAL A 68 -1.41 3.99 11.39
N ALA A 69 -1.50 4.87 12.38
CA ALA A 69 -0.36 5.50 13.04
C ALA A 69 -0.57 5.48 14.56
N SER A 70 0.51 5.28 15.30
CA SER A 70 0.47 5.15 16.76
C SER A 70 1.85 5.39 17.37
N ALA A 71 1.88 5.80 18.63
CA ALA A 71 3.09 5.98 19.43
C ALA A 71 2.88 5.38 20.83
N HIS A 72 3.97 5.16 21.57
CA HIS A 72 3.91 4.51 22.88
C HIS A 72 3.55 5.48 24.00
N VAL A 73 4.17 6.66 23.99
CA VAL A 73 4.10 7.61 25.09
C VAL A 73 3.90 9.03 24.56
N PHE A 74 2.96 9.76 25.16
CA PHE A 74 2.78 11.19 24.96
C PHE A 74 3.21 11.96 26.20
N VAL A 75 4.00 13.03 26.01
CA VAL A 75 4.54 13.85 27.11
C VAL A 75 4.18 15.32 26.91
N ASP A 76 3.68 15.99 27.94
CA ASP A 76 3.39 17.43 27.89
C ASP A 76 4.02 18.21 29.06
N ASP A 77 3.59 19.46 29.28
CA ASP A 77 4.11 20.32 30.34
C ASP A 77 3.76 19.86 31.77
N LYS A 78 2.90 18.84 31.92
CA LYS A 78 2.39 18.36 33.21
C LYS A 78 2.72 16.89 33.47
N GLU A 79 2.62 16.04 32.46
CA GLU A 79 2.62 14.59 32.66
C GLU A 79 3.14 13.82 31.45
N ALA A 80 3.35 12.51 31.65
CA ALA A 80 3.55 11.54 30.60
C ALA A 80 2.46 10.46 30.65
N ILE A 81 1.93 10.07 29.49
CA ILE A 81 0.88 9.06 29.37
C ILE A 81 1.35 7.96 28.44
N ILE A 82 1.45 6.76 28.98
CA ILE A 82 1.71 5.54 28.21
C ILE A 82 0.36 5.03 27.71
N CYS A 83 0.20 4.99 26.39
CA CYS A 83 -1.01 4.54 25.73
C CYS A 83 -0.81 3.20 24.98
N ILE A 84 0.44 2.81 24.72
CA ILE A 84 0.87 1.48 24.27
C ILE A 84 2.13 1.09 25.07
N PRO A 85 2.21 -0.12 25.66
CA PRO A 85 3.43 -0.59 26.33
C PRO A 85 4.63 -0.57 25.39
N VAL A 86 5.80 -0.12 25.85
CA VAL A 86 7.01 0.01 25.02
C VAL A 86 7.55 -1.31 24.48
N THR A 87 7.10 -2.46 25.02
CA THR A 87 7.41 -3.80 24.50
C THR A 87 6.43 -4.29 23.43
N GLU A 88 5.43 -3.49 23.08
CA GLU A 88 4.50 -3.73 21.99
C GLU A 88 4.87 -2.90 20.74
N LYS A 89 4.49 -3.39 19.57
CA LYS A 89 4.61 -2.70 18.28
C LYS A 89 3.68 -1.48 18.19
N ALA A 90 4.22 -0.39 17.66
CA ALA A 90 3.48 0.80 17.27
C ALA A 90 3.99 1.33 15.92
N TRP A 91 3.10 1.89 15.10
CA TRP A 91 3.41 2.48 13.79
C TRP A 91 3.75 3.98 13.93
N HIS A 92 4.98 4.29 14.32
CA HIS A 92 5.46 5.67 14.54
C HIS A 92 6.50 6.15 13.51
N VAL A 93 7.01 5.27 12.63
CA VAL A 93 7.89 5.63 11.49
C VAL A 93 7.34 4.96 10.23
N LEU A 94 7.49 5.59 9.06
CA LEU A 94 7.08 4.95 7.81
C LEU A 94 8.03 3.80 7.45
N TYR A 95 7.49 2.69 6.97
CA TYR A 95 8.27 1.50 6.53
C TYR A 95 9.26 1.77 5.38
N ASN A 96 9.10 2.88 4.66
CA ASN A 96 10.01 3.30 3.60
C ASN A 96 11.15 4.20 4.10
N ALA A 97 11.15 4.57 5.37
CA ALA A 97 12.33 5.16 5.99
C ALA A 97 13.34 4.03 6.17
N VAL A 98 14.41 4.03 5.39
CA VAL A 98 15.42 2.95 5.42
C VAL A 98 16.60 3.25 6.34
N THR A 99 16.66 4.45 6.91
CA THR A 99 17.82 4.93 7.69
C THR A 99 18.01 4.13 8.97
N ASP A 100 16.94 3.80 9.68
CA ASP A 100 16.94 2.93 10.85
C ASP A 100 17.37 1.50 10.50
N ASN A 101 16.84 0.92 9.42
CA ASN A 101 17.28 -0.39 8.94
C ASN A 101 18.78 -0.38 8.62
N ASN A 102 19.30 0.70 8.05
CA ASN A 102 20.73 0.84 7.74
C ASN A 102 21.60 1.05 8.99
N TRP A 103 21.09 1.72 10.03
CA TRP A 103 21.84 2.03 11.25
C TRP A 103 21.80 0.89 12.27
N TYR A 104 20.68 0.18 12.35
CA TYR A 104 20.39 -0.78 13.42
C TYR A 104 20.07 -2.20 12.93
N ASP A 105 20.00 -2.43 11.62
CA ASP A 105 19.55 -3.70 11.01
C ASP A 105 18.12 -4.10 11.46
N LEU A 106 17.32 -3.10 11.84
CA LEU A 106 15.99 -3.25 12.46
C LEU A 106 15.07 -2.09 12.06
N ASP A 107 13.78 -2.39 11.86
CA ASP A 107 12.73 -1.39 11.59
C ASP A 107 12.19 -0.80 12.90
N SER A 108 12.03 0.52 12.94
CA SER A 108 11.56 1.26 14.12
C SER A 108 10.23 0.75 14.67
N ASN A 109 9.28 0.39 13.81
CA ASN A 109 7.96 -0.06 14.29
C ASN A 109 8.02 -1.45 14.94
N ASP A 110 9.02 -2.25 14.55
CA ASP A 110 9.16 -3.65 14.95
C ASP A 110 10.16 -3.87 16.10
N ALA A 111 10.99 -2.88 16.41
CA ALA A 111 12.07 -3.01 17.40
C ALA A 111 12.30 -1.79 18.32
N ALA A 112 11.68 -0.64 18.06
CA ALA A 112 11.87 0.58 18.86
C ALA A 112 10.60 1.01 19.61
N PHE A 113 10.78 1.88 20.60
CA PHE A 113 9.69 2.68 21.14
C PHE A 113 9.73 4.12 20.62
N GLY A 114 8.55 4.74 20.46
CA GLY A 114 8.37 6.14 20.10
C GLY A 114 7.77 6.95 21.25
N VAL A 115 8.40 8.08 21.58
CA VAL A 115 7.90 9.05 22.59
C VAL A 115 7.64 10.40 21.93
N GLU A 116 6.40 10.88 21.97
CA GLU A 116 5.99 12.16 21.38
C GLU A 116 5.87 13.28 22.43
N GLY A 117 6.62 14.37 22.25
CA GLY A 117 6.49 15.57 23.06
C GLY A 117 5.50 16.59 22.50
N SER A 118 4.54 17.04 23.31
CA SER A 118 3.61 18.13 22.98
C SER A 118 4.32 19.48 22.95
N TYR A 119 3.91 20.38 22.06
CA TYR A 119 4.40 21.77 22.03
C TYR A 119 3.27 22.79 21.95
N PHE A 120 3.55 23.99 22.46
CA PHE A 120 2.57 25.04 22.70
C PHE A 120 3.04 26.38 22.14
N SER A 121 2.10 27.26 21.81
CA SER A 121 2.41 28.64 21.46
C SER A 121 2.99 29.41 22.65
N ASP A 122 2.74 28.95 23.88
CA ASP A 122 3.43 29.39 25.08
C ASP A 122 4.83 28.74 25.18
N LYS A 123 5.87 29.57 25.05
CA LYS A 123 7.27 29.13 25.12
C LYS A 123 7.66 28.49 26.45
N ALA A 124 7.13 28.98 27.58
CA ALA A 124 7.45 28.42 28.90
C ALA A 124 6.85 27.02 29.04
N ARG A 125 5.62 26.81 28.56
CA ARG A 125 5.01 25.48 28.49
C ARG A 125 5.76 24.55 27.57
N SER A 126 6.17 25.00 26.38
CA SER A 126 7.00 24.20 25.46
C SER A 126 8.35 23.82 26.07
N LYS A 127 9.01 24.75 26.79
CA LYS A 127 10.23 24.44 27.53
C LYS A 127 10.01 23.37 28.60
N LYS A 128 8.90 23.47 29.34
CA LYS A 128 8.57 22.48 30.37
C LYS A 128 8.23 21.12 29.78
N SER A 129 7.50 21.09 28.68
CA SER A 129 7.21 19.87 27.92
C SER A 129 8.49 19.21 27.39
N LEU A 130 9.39 19.98 26.79
CA LEU A 130 10.70 19.48 26.34
C LEU A 130 11.56 18.93 27.49
N ASP A 131 11.56 19.58 28.65
CA ASP A 131 12.24 19.08 29.85
C ASP A 131 11.63 17.76 30.34
N ASN A 132 10.31 17.65 30.36
CA ASN A 132 9.61 16.42 30.72
C ASN A 132 9.89 15.30 29.70
N LEU A 133 9.87 15.60 28.40
CA LEU A 133 10.23 14.65 27.34
C LEU A 133 11.64 14.09 27.58
N ALA A 134 12.62 14.97 27.84
CA ALA A 134 13.99 14.56 28.10
C ALA A 134 14.12 13.66 29.35
N ARG A 135 13.35 13.94 30.41
CA ARG A 135 13.31 13.13 31.64
C ARG A 135 12.75 11.73 31.39
N ILE A 136 11.66 11.63 30.62
CA ILE A 136 11.02 10.36 30.27
C ILE A 136 11.91 9.52 29.35
N LEU A 137 12.49 10.15 28.32
CA LEU A 137 13.46 9.49 27.43
C LEU A 137 14.67 8.98 28.21
N ALA A 138 15.25 9.79 29.10
CA ALA A 138 16.39 9.37 29.92
C ALA A 138 16.06 8.16 30.80
N TYR A 139 14.89 8.17 31.44
CA TYR A 139 14.44 7.06 32.28
C TYR A 139 14.28 5.76 31.46
N LEU A 140 13.60 5.84 30.32
CA LEU A 140 13.38 4.69 29.44
C LEU A 140 14.70 4.17 28.85
N CYS A 141 15.61 5.05 28.41
CA CYS A 141 16.90 4.66 27.86
C CYS A 141 17.78 3.96 28.91
N ASP A 142 17.87 4.51 30.13
CA ASP A 142 18.66 3.89 31.20
C ASP A 142 18.08 2.53 31.63
N TYR A 143 16.74 2.43 31.70
CA TYR A 143 16.06 1.18 32.03
C TYR A 143 16.34 0.08 31.00
N TRP A 144 16.21 0.39 29.71
CA TRP A 144 16.38 -0.56 28.61
C TRP A 144 17.83 -0.70 28.10
N LYS A 145 18.77 0.02 28.71
CA LYS A 145 20.20 0.02 28.32
C LYS A 145 20.44 0.47 26.87
N ILE A 146 19.66 1.48 26.45
CA ILE A 146 19.78 2.15 25.16
C ILE A 146 20.70 3.36 25.32
N ASP A 147 21.73 3.49 24.47
CA ASP A 147 22.57 4.68 24.41
C ASP A 147 21.81 5.82 23.72
N HIS A 148 21.32 6.78 24.52
CA HIS A 148 20.59 7.95 24.02
C HIS A 148 21.32 8.79 22.96
N LYS A 149 22.64 8.64 22.75
CA LYS A 149 23.37 9.40 21.73
C LYS A 149 23.42 8.69 20.38
N THR A 150 23.41 7.36 20.39
CA THR A 150 23.63 6.54 19.19
C THR A 150 22.45 5.66 18.83
N GLU A 151 21.51 5.46 19.75
CA GLU A 151 20.37 4.54 19.64
C GLU A 151 19.04 5.24 19.99
N MET A 152 18.99 6.59 19.94
CA MET A 152 17.77 7.39 20.16
C MET A 152 17.67 8.58 19.17
N PRO A 153 17.62 8.33 17.85
CA PRO A 153 17.48 9.41 16.87
C PRO A 153 16.17 10.19 17.04
N GLY A 154 16.14 11.42 16.55
CA GLY A 154 14.88 12.11 16.26
C GLY A 154 14.23 11.54 14.99
N HIS A 155 12.91 11.65 14.85
CA HIS A 155 12.22 11.20 13.64
C HIS A 155 12.78 11.87 12.36
N GLN A 156 13.14 13.15 12.45
CA GLN A 156 13.79 13.94 11.40
C GLN A 156 15.13 13.37 10.93
N ASP A 157 15.83 12.60 11.77
CA ASP A 157 17.16 12.07 11.44
C ASP A 157 17.05 10.78 10.62
N ILE A 158 15.94 10.04 10.77
CA ILE A 158 15.74 8.73 10.14
C ILE A 158 14.73 8.75 8.99
N GLN A 159 13.80 9.71 8.95
CA GLN A 159 12.77 9.79 7.93
C GLN A 159 12.82 11.11 7.16
N ALA A 160 13.03 11.02 5.84
CA ALA A 160 13.08 12.19 4.96
C ALA A 160 11.77 13.01 5.01
N GLY A 161 11.90 14.33 5.08
CA GLY A 161 10.77 15.26 5.11
C GLY A 161 10.10 15.41 6.49
N LYS A 162 10.53 14.65 7.49
CA LYS A 162 10.14 14.86 8.89
C LYS A 162 11.02 15.93 9.52
N VAL A 163 10.46 16.60 10.53
CA VAL A 163 11.10 17.75 11.21
C VAL A 163 10.95 17.68 12.72
N ASP A 164 10.33 16.62 13.24
CA ASP A 164 10.14 16.35 14.65
C ASP A 164 11.31 15.52 15.21
N PRO A 165 11.72 15.71 16.48
CA PRO A 165 11.12 16.55 17.52
C PRO A 165 11.50 18.05 17.40
N GLY A 166 12.01 18.48 16.25
CA GLY A 166 12.45 19.84 15.99
C GLY A 166 11.39 20.92 16.20
N ASN A 167 10.09 20.65 16.02
CA ASN A 167 9.06 21.68 16.28
C ASN A 167 9.00 22.01 17.77
N LEU A 168 9.07 21.00 18.64
CA LEU A 168 9.13 21.20 20.08
C LEU A 168 10.41 21.93 20.50
N LEU A 169 11.56 21.54 19.95
CA LEU A 169 12.84 22.24 20.20
C LEU A 169 12.74 23.74 19.86
N GLU A 170 12.21 24.06 18.68
CA GLU A 170 12.02 25.45 18.23
C GLU A 170 11.02 26.20 19.12
N ALA A 171 9.88 25.60 19.44
CA ALA A 171 8.88 26.19 20.33
C ALA A 171 9.44 26.48 21.74
N ALA A 172 10.37 25.64 22.22
CA ALA A 172 11.11 25.87 23.46
C ALA A 172 12.24 26.90 23.34
N GLY A 173 12.58 27.32 22.13
CA GLY A 173 13.60 28.34 21.82
C GLY A 173 15.00 27.80 21.58
N TYR A 174 15.13 26.53 21.20
CA TYR A 174 16.36 25.91 20.71
C TYR A 174 16.37 25.90 19.18
N SER A 175 17.52 25.60 18.58
CA SER A 175 17.53 25.17 17.18
C SER A 175 16.95 23.76 17.07
N ARG A 176 16.46 23.39 15.88
CA ARG A 176 15.90 22.06 15.59
C ARG A 176 16.93 20.91 15.59
N ASN A 177 18.18 21.19 15.96
CA ASN A 177 19.25 20.18 15.97
C ASN A 177 19.04 19.22 17.14
N ILE A 178 18.98 17.91 16.85
CA ILE A 178 18.69 16.85 17.83
C ILE A 178 19.67 16.82 19.00
N SER A 179 20.93 17.26 18.79
CA SER A 179 21.93 17.34 19.87
C SER A 179 21.54 18.25 21.03
N ASN A 180 20.55 19.15 20.84
CA ASN A 180 19.96 19.90 21.94
C ASN A 180 19.12 19.00 22.86
N LEU A 181 18.36 18.06 22.30
CA LEU A 181 17.63 17.06 23.07
C LEU A 181 18.60 16.11 23.77
N ASP A 182 19.65 15.62 23.09
CA ASP A 182 20.66 14.73 23.70
C ASP A 182 21.28 15.35 24.95
N LYS A 183 21.63 16.64 24.88
CA LYS A 183 22.17 17.39 26.03
C LYS A 183 21.18 17.51 27.18
N LEU A 184 19.87 17.53 26.91
CA LEU A 184 18.84 17.55 27.95
C LEU A 184 18.64 16.16 28.55
N VAL A 185 18.55 15.12 27.72
CA VAL A 185 18.43 13.72 28.15
C VAL A 185 19.63 13.33 29.02
N ASN A 186 20.85 13.65 28.59
CA ASN A 186 22.09 13.35 29.33
C ASN A 186 22.11 13.93 30.76
N LYS A 187 21.34 14.98 31.06
CA LYS A 187 21.26 15.53 32.44
C LYS A 187 20.51 14.62 33.41
N TYR A 188 19.67 13.73 32.88
CA TYR A 188 18.75 12.89 33.63
C TYR A 188 19.06 11.39 33.52
N ILE A 189 20.08 11.01 32.74
CA ILE A 189 20.62 9.64 32.72
C ILE A 189 21.20 9.33 34.11
N GLY A 190 20.84 8.17 34.68
CA GLY A 190 21.21 7.79 36.04
C GLY A 190 20.25 8.29 37.12
N GLY A 191 19.12 8.90 36.74
CA GLY A 191 18.02 9.18 37.65
C GLY A 191 18.07 10.56 38.34
N VAL A 192 16.90 10.99 38.84
CA VAL A 192 16.78 12.00 39.91
C VAL A 192 16.41 11.22 41.17
N GLN A 193 17.18 11.32 42.27
CA GLN A 193 16.97 10.51 43.48
C GLN A 193 15.53 10.54 44.03
N GLU A 194 14.69 9.58 43.62
CA GLU A 194 13.40 9.17 44.23
C GLU A 194 13.19 7.66 43.92
N ASP A 195 12.28 6.99 44.65
CA ASP A 195 12.04 5.52 44.52
C ASP A 195 11.51 5.15 43.12
N ASP A 196 12.44 4.79 42.24
CA ASP A 196 12.24 4.43 40.84
C ASP A 196 11.91 2.94 40.67
N ASN A 197 10.63 2.60 40.51
CA ASN A 197 10.21 1.24 40.13
C ASN A 197 9.29 1.25 38.90
N MET A 198 9.82 0.85 37.75
CA MET A 198 9.04 0.61 36.52
C MET A 198 7.95 -0.45 36.80
N PRO A 199 6.66 -0.18 36.56
CA PRO A 199 5.60 -1.16 36.74
C PRO A 199 5.72 -2.32 35.73
N ASP A 200 5.29 -3.52 36.12
CA ASP A 200 5.36 -4.70 35.26
C ASP A 200 4.48 -4.56 34.00
N GLU A 201 3.39 -3.79 34.08
CA GLU A 201 2.52 -3.54 32.92
C GLU A 201 3.19 -2.71 31.81
N VAL A 202 4.32 -2.04 32.09
CA VAL A 202 5.14 -1.38 31.04
C VAL A 202 6.13 -2.38 30.41
N LYS A 203 6.59 -3.36 31.20
CA LYS A 203 7.62 -4.34 30.82
C LYS A 203 7.02 -5.51 30.05
N GLU A 204 5.83 -5.95 30.45
CA GLU A 204 5.19 -7.12 29.89
C GLU A 204 4.19 -6.73 28.81
N PRO A 205 4.25 -7.35 27.63
CA PRO A 205 3.19 -7.24 26.63
C PRO A 205 1.88 -7.76 27.22
N THR A 206 0.76 -7.24 26.72
CA THR A 206 -0.57 -7.71 27.12
C THR A 206 -0.73 -9.24 27.06
N LYS A 207 -1.51 -9.78 28.01
CA LYS A 207 -1.94 -11.19 28.03
C LYS A 207 -3.18 -11.46 27.16
N GLU A 208 -3.87 -10.39 26.75
CA GLU A 208 -4.98 -10.47 25.82
C GLU A 208 -4.50 -10.82 24.41
N LYS A 209 -5.38 -11.41 23.59
CA LYS A 209 -4.99 -11.84 22.24
C LYS A 209 -4.68 -10.61 21.37
N PRO A 210 -3.50 -10.55 20.73
CA PRO A 210 -3.15 -9.44 19.86
C PRO A 210 -4.08 -9.39 18.65
N THR A 211 -4.39 -8.18 18.21
CA THR A 211 -4.94 -7.97 16.87
C THR A 211 -3.82 -8.14 15.87
N GLN A 212 -3.94 -9.18 15.06
CA GLN A 212 -2.93 -9.49 14.05
C GLN A 212 -2.99 -8.48 12.92
N SER A 213 -1.81 -8.07 12.45
CA SER A 213 -1.70 -7.31 11.22
C SER A 213 -2.27 -8.16 10.08
N PRO A 214 -2.93 -7.55 9.09
CA PRO A 214 -3.20 -8.22 7.84
C PRO A 214 -1.92 -8.86 7.32
N GLN A 215 -2.07 -10.03 6.74
CA GLN A 215 -0.98 -10.81 6.17
C GLN A 215 -1.45 -11.32 4.82
N SER A 216 -0.52 -11.83 4.03
CA SER A 216 -0.89 -12.54 2.82
C SER A 216 -1.74 -13.76 3.16
N HIS A 217 -2.75 -14.04 2.34
CA HIS A 217 -3.57 -15.26 2.46
C HIS A 217 -3.40 -16.20 1.27
N VAL A 218 -2.48 -15.87 0.37
CA VAL A 218 -2.17 -16.63 -0.83
C VAL A 218 -0.68 -16.95 -0.83
N GLU A 219 -0.34 -18.06 -1.49
CA GLU A 219 1.04 -18.41 -1.81
C GLU A 219 1.48 -17.74 -3.12
N LEU A 220 2.80 -17.70 -3.38
CA LEU A 220 3.36 -17.05 -4.58
C LEU A 220 2.68 -17.48 -5.88
N LYS A 221 2.41 -18.78 -6.03
CA LYS A 221 1.77 -19.33 -7.23
C LYS A 221 0.39 -18.70 -7.47
N GLU A 222 -0.46 -18.65 -6.44
CA GLU A 222 -1.80 -18.07 -6.53
C GLU A 222 -1.74 -16.56 -6.79
N ALA A 223 -0.78 -15.86 -6.17
CA ALA A 223 -0.53 -14.46 -6.45
C ALA A 223 -0.14 -14.22 -7.92
N ILE A 224 0.76 -15.02 -8.48
CA ILE A 224 1.15 -14.94 -9.89
C ILE A 224 -0.02 -15.27 -10.80
N GLU A 225 -0.81 -16.31 -10.48
CA GLU A 225 -2.01 -16.64 -11.24
C GLU A 225 -3.01 -15.48 -11.25
N TYR A 226 -3.21 -14.83 -10.11
CA TYR A 226 -4.05 -13.65 -10.01
C TYR A 226 -3.51 -12.48 -10.84
N MET A 227 -2.23 -12.13 -10.70
CA MET A 227 -1.55 -11.13 -11.53
C MET A 227 -1.71 -11.43 -13.02
N HIS A 228 -1.56 -12.70 -13.44
CA HIS A 228 -1.76 -13.12 -14.83
C HIS A 228 -3.20 -12.90 -15.30
N SER A 229 -4.19 -13.15 -14.45
CA SER A 229 -5.61 -12.97 -14.76
C SER A 229 -6.00 -11.50 -15.02
N MET A 230 -5.21 -10.56 -14.48
CA MET A 230 -5.41 -9.12 -14.62
C MET A 230 -4.97 -8.61 -15.99
N LYS A 231 -4.05 -9.30 -16.68
CA LYS A 231 -3.58 -8.88 -18.01
C LYS A 231 -4.75 -8.79 -19.00
N GLY A 232 -4.86 -7.64 -19.67
CA GLY A 232 -5.93 -7.35 -20.61
C GLY A 232 -7.25 -6.89 -19.97
N GLN A 233 -7.33 -6.84 -18.64
CA GLN A 233 -8.47 -6.28 -17.92
C GLN A 233 -8.39 -4.76 -17.87
N TYR A 234 -9.56 -4.14 -17.81
CA TYR A 234 -9.73 -2.73 -17.54
C TYR A 234 -10.15 -2.62 -16.06
N ILE A 235 -9.18 -2.37 -15.20
CA ILE A 235 -9.34 -2.37 -13.75
C ILE A 235 -9.55 -0.93 -13.31
N ASP A 236 -10.70 -0.68 -12.70
CA ASP A 236 -11.11 0.58 -12.08
C ASP A 236 -11.55 0.17 -10.68
N PHE A 237 -10.63 0.22 -9.72
CA PHE A 237 -10.86 -0.33 -8.37
C PHE A 237 -11.58 0.68 -7.49
N ASP A 238 -11.27 1.97 -7.66
CA ASP A 238 -11.84 3.04 -6.85
C ASP A 238 -12.98 3.81 -7.54
N ASP A 239 -13.29 3.53 -8.81
CA ASP A 239 -14.29 4.21 -9.66
C ASP A 239 -13.96 5.72 -9.86
N GLU A 240 -12.70 6.13 -9.64
CA GLU A 240 -12.20 7.48 -9.84
C GLU A 240 -11.15 7.55 -10.96
N PHE A 241 -11.28 8.54 -11.84
CA PHE A 241 -10.35 8.77 -12.96
C PHE A 241 -10.18 7.59 -13.93
N ALA A 242 -11.10 6.61 -13.94
CA ALA A 242 -11.11 5.45 -14.82
C ALA A 242 -9.92 4.50 -14.57
N TYR A 243 -9.27 3.97 -15.63
CA TYR A 243 -8.31 2.87 -15.47
C TYR A 243 -6.90 3.40 -15.19
N GLN A 244 -6.57 3.70 -13.93
CA GLN A 244 -5.27 4.23 -13.50
C GLN A 244 -4.26 3.12 -13.19
N CYS A 245 -2.99 3.51 -13.01
CA CYS A 245 -1.92 2.59 -12.62
C CYS A 245 -2.13 2.02 -11.21
N VAL A 246 -2.65 2.82 -10.28
CA VAL A 246 -2.85 2.42 -8.89
C VAL A 246 -3.99 1.41 -8.71
N ASP A 247 -4.99 1.40 -9.61
CA ASP A 247 -6.09 0.42 -9.57
C ASP A 247 -5.61 -1.02 -9.66
N VAL A 248 -4.61 -1.26 -10.50
CA VAL A 248 -3.97 -2.57 -10.64
C VAL A 248 -3.38 -2.99 -9.30
N ILE A 249 -2.66 -2.10 -8.63
CA ILE A 249 -2.01 -2.41 -7.37
C ILE A 249 -3.04 -2.62 -6.26
N THR A 250 -4.04 -1.76 -6.18
CA THR A 250 -5.06 -1.87 -5.13
C THR A 250 -5.91 -3.14 -5.29
N ASP A 251 -6.29 -3.53 -6.52
CA ASP A 251 -6.98 -4.79 -6.78
C ASP A 251 -6.12 -6.01 -6.43
N PHE A 252 -4.81 -5.97 -6.77
CA PHE A 252 -3.86 -7.02 -6.41
C PHE A 252 -3.69 -7.16 -4.90
N VAL A 253 -3.34 -6.06 -4.21
CA VAL A 253 -3.13 -6.04 -2.76
C VAL A 253 -4.38 -6.48 -2.02
N HIS A 254 -5.55 -5.96 -2.40
CA HIS A 254 -6.83 -6.36 -1.80
C HIS A 254 -7.07 -7.87 -1.98
N HIS A 255 -6.77 -8.41 -3.17
CA HIS A 255 -6.92 -9.84 -3.42
C HIS A 255 -5.91 -10.71 -2.69
N VAL A 256 -4.64 -10.34 -2.54
CA VAL A 256 -3.64 -11.23 -1.91
C VAL A 256 -3.62 -11.14 -0.38
N THR A 257 -4.17 -10.07 0.18
CA THR A 257 -4.27 -9.84 1.64
C THR A 257 -5.65 -10.11 2.21
N GLY A 258 -6.66 -10.25 1.35
CA GLY A 258 -8.03 -10.57 1.76
C GLY A 258 -8.82 -9.36 2.21
N GLY A 259 -8.36 -8.15 1.84
CA GLY A 259 -9.10 -6.93 2.09
C GLY A 259 -8.28 -5.66 2.35
N VAL A 260 -6.95 -5.70 2.39
CA VAL A 260 -6.16 -4.48 2.58
C VAL A 260 -6.30 -3.60 1.35
N ARG A 261 -6.64 -2.32 1.57
CA ARG A 261 -6.75 -1.33 0.51
C ARG A 261 -5.66 -0.30 0.68
N PHE A 262 -4.71 -0.27 -0.26
CA PHE A 262 -3.75 0.82 -0.30
C PHE A 262 -4.42 2.14 -0.71
N TRP A 263 -3.87 3.26 -0.23
CA TRP A 263 -4.35 4.60 -0.45
C TRP A 263 -3.34 5.47 -1.20
N GLY A 264 -3.86 6.57 -1.76
CA GLY A 264 -3.07 7.63 -2.38
C GLY A 264 -2.74 7.36 -3.85
N ASN A 265 -1.89 8.22 -4.42
CA ASN A 265 -1.39 8.01 -5.78
C ASN A 265 -0.25 6.98 -5.77
N ALA A 266 0.25 6.63 -6.95
CA ALA A 266 1.35 5.67 -7.08
C ALA A 266 2.57 6.00 -6.20
N LYS A 267 2.96 7.28 -6.07
CA LYS A 267 4.08 7.67 -5.20
C LYS A 267 3.82 7.50 -3.70
N ASP A 268 2.55 7.46 -3.31
CA ASP A 268 2.12 7.44 -1.91
C ASP A 268 2.05 5.99 -1.38
N LEU A 269 2.11 4.98 -2.26
CA LEU A 269 2.04 3.56 -1.91
C LEU A 269 3.08 3.14 -0.87
N ILE A 270 4.29 3.68 -0.96
CA ILE A 270 5.40 3.42 -0.02
C ILE A 270 5.13 3.97 1.40
N ASN A 271 4.12 4.83 1.58
CA ASN A 271 3.75 5.41 2.87
C ASN A 271 2.60 4.66 3.56
N ASN A 272 2.10 3.58 2.95
CA ASN A 272 1.06 2.76 3.54
C ASN A 272 1.63 1.88 4.67
N VAL A 273 0.80 1.54 5.65
CA VAL A 273 1.15 0.50 6.62
C VAL A 273 1.17 -0.85 5.93
N MET A 274 2.32 -1.52 5.99
CA MET A 274 2.53 -2.78 5.29
C MET A 274 1.84 -3.96 6.00
N PRO A 275 1.30 -4.93 5.24
CA PRO A 275 0.94 -6.23 5.80
C PRO A 275 2.15 -6.89 6.46
N LYS A 276 1.90 -7.83 7.37
CA LYS A 276 2.95 -8.55 8.09
C LYS A 276 3.94 -9.18 7.09
N GLY A 277 5.23 -8.95 7.31
CA GLY A 277 6.31 -9.53 6.51
C GLY A 277 6.59 -8.81 5.19
N TRP A 278 5.70 -7.93 4.73
CA TRP A 278 5.94 -7.13 3.53
C TRP A 278 6.95 -6.03 3.82
N LYS A 279 7.76 -5.69 2.82
CA LYS A 279 8.86 -4.72 2.96
C LYS A 279 8.79 -3.66 1.87
N VAL A 280 9.21 -2.45 2.22
CA VAL A 280 9.59 -1.44 1.22
C VAL A 280 11.10 -1.51 1.05
N VAL A 281 11.54 -1.69 -0.19
CA VAL A 281 12.95 -1.85 -0.53
C VAL A 281 13.33 -0.76 -1.52
N GLU A 282 14.37 0.01 -1.20
CA GLU A 282 14.94 1.00 -2.13
C GLU A 282 15.56 0.28 -3.34
N ASN A 283 15.31 0.81 -4.53
CA ASN A 283 15.93 0.31 -5.74
C ASN A 283 17.38 0.81 -5.85
N THR A 284 18.32 -0.12 -5.96
CA THR A 284 19.73 0.19 -6.19
C THR A 284 20.16 -0.36 -7.57
N PRO A 285 21.26 0.11 -8.17
CA PRO A 285 21.72 -0.38 -9.47
C PRO A 285 21.97 -1.91 -9.54
N ASN A 286 22.15 -2.57 -8.39
CA ASN A 286 22.42 -4.00 -8.30
C ASN A 286 21.18 -4.81 -7.85
N TYR A 287 20.06 -4.15 -7.54
CA TYR A 287 18.87 -4.83 -7.06
C TYR A 287 18.08 -5.43 -8.22
N ILE A 288 17.73 -6.71 -8.10
CA ILE A 288 16.84 -7.40 -9.04
C ILE A 288 15.54 -7.67 -8.26
N PRO A 289 14.40 -7.13 -8.69
CA PRO A 289 13.17 -7.30 -7.93
C PRO A 289 12.59 -8.72 -8.12
N PRO A 290 11.96 -9.29 -7.10
CA PRO A 290 11.24 -10.54 -7.23
C PRO A 290 9.96 -10.36 -8.08
N VAL A 291 9.54 -11.44 -8.73
CA VAL A 291 8.23 -11.49 -9.41
C VAL A 291 7.13 -11.21 -8.38
N THR A 292 6.06 -10.52 -8.78
CA THR A 292 4.97 -9.98 -7.95
C THR A 292 5.29 -8.79 -7.06
N ALA A 293 6.56 -8.35 -6.97
CA ALA A 293 6.87 -7.08 -6.33
C ALA A 293 6.13 -5.92 -7.02
N ILE A 294 5.77 -4.91 -6.24
CA ILE A 294 5.12 -3.69 -6.75
C ILE A 294 6.23 -2.66 -7.01
N ALA A 295 6.44 -2.33 -8.28
CA ALA A 295 7.36 -1.27 -8.67
C ALA A 295 6.75 0.10 -8.39
N VAL A 296 7.48 0.99 -7.72
CA VAL A 296 7.04 2.35 -7.39
C VAL A 296 8.02 3.37 -7.96
N TYR A 297 7.49 4.25 -8.81
CA TYR A 297 8.25 5.30 -9.49
C TYR A 297 7.94 6.64 -8.87
N THR A 298 8.94 7.34 -8.35
CA THR A 298 8.77 8.66 -7.72
C THR A 298 9.73 9.71 -8.26
N GLU A 299 10.66 9.34 -9.15
CA GLU A 299 11.73 10.23 -9.59
C GLU A 299 11.50 10.79 -11.00
N GLY A 300 12.19 11.90 -11.29
CA GLY A 300 12.17 12.55 -12.60
C GLY A 300 10.75 12.90 -13.05
N ILE A 301 10.33 12.32 -14.18
CA ILE A 301 9.00 12.57 -14.76
C ILE A 301 7.85 12.06 -13.89
N TYR A 302 8.12 11.19 -12.92
CA TYR A 302 7.12 10.59 -12.03
C TYR A 302 6.96 11.34 -10.70
N SER A 303 7.69 12.43 -10.47
CA SER A 303 7.68 13.16 -9.19
C SER A 303 6.32 13.74 -8.75
N LYS A 304 5.39 13.97 -9.69
CA LYS A 304 4.10 14.59 -9.38
C LYS A 304 3.11 13.61 -8.74
N TRP A 305 2.81 12.52 -9.45
CA TRP A 305 1.80 11.52 -9.07
C TRP A 305 2.39 10.13 -8.80
N GLY A 306 3.62 9.91 -9.25
CA GLY A 306 4.22 8.60 -9.37
C GLY A 306 3.74 7.82 -10.58
N HIS A 307 4.26 6.60 -10.69
CA HIS A 307 3.72 5.53 -11.53
C HIS A 307 3.95 4.19 -10.83
N THR A 308 3.22 3.14 -11.19
CA THR A 308 3.34 1.84 -10.53
C THR A 308 2.85 0.68 -11.41
N GLY A 309 3.22 -0.54 -11.04
CA GLY A 309 2.81 -1.79 -11.67
C GLY A 309 3.45 -2.99 -10.97
N LEU A 310 3.06 -4.19 -11.38
CA LEU A 310 3.55 -5.45 -10.81
C LEU A 310 4.71 -6.01 -11.63
N VAL A 311 5.78 -6.45 -10.98
CA VAL A 311 6.89 -7.14 -11.63
C VAL A 311 6.38 -8.48 -12.15
N TRP A 312 6.29 -8.58 -13.47
CA TRP A 312 5.82 -9.77 -14.18
C TRP A 312 6.95 -10.77 -14.43
N ASP A 313 8.14 -10.27 -14.76
CA ASP A 313 9.33 -11.07 -15.06
C ASP A 313 10.58 -10.23 -14.82
N ASN A 314 11.57 -10.82 -14.15
CA ASN A 314 12.84 -10.17 -13.77
C ASN A 314 14.05 -10.74 -14.54
N SER A 315 13.84 -11.53 -15.60
CA SER A 315 14.90 -12.18 -16.37
C SER A 315 15.90 -11.23 -17.07
N GLY A 316 15.57 -9.94 -17.14
CA GLY A 316 16.46 -8.87 -17.62
C GLY A 316 17.48 -8.38 -16.58
N GLY A 317 17.46 -8.93 -15.36
CA GLY A 317 18.42 -8.61 -14.30
C GLY A 317 18.40 -7.13 -13.91
N THR A 318 19.59 -6.54 -13.79
CA THR A 318 19.78 -5.13 -13.39
C THR A 318 19.49 -4.12 -14.50
N GLU A 319 19.28 -4.58 -15.74
CA GLU A 319 19.11 -3.70 -16.90
C GLU A 319 17.63 -3.46 -17.22
N THR A 320 16.82 -4.51 -17.13
CA THR A 320 15.38 -4.43 -17.42
C THR A 320 14.57 -5.44 -16.63
N PHE A 321 13.27 -5.17 -16.49
CA PHE A 321 12.27 -6.14 -16.07
C PHE A 321 10.98 -5.93 -16.86
N THR A 322 10.09 -6.92 -16.86
CA THR A 322 8.74 -6.78 -17.41
C THR A 322 7.79 -6.37 -16.31
N ILE A 323 7.01 -5.32 -16.54
CA ILE A 323 5.99 -4.82 -15.64
C ILE A 323 4.59 -5.04 -16.23
N LEU A 324 3.62 -5.44 -15.40
CA LEU A 324 2.19 -5.38 -15.67
C LEU A 324 1.64 -4.08 -15.07
N GLU A 325 1.16 -3.18 -15.91
CA GLU A 325 0.72 -1.85 -15.49
C GLU A 325 -0.48 -1.35 -16.31
N GLN A 326 -1.18 -0.35 -15.80
CA GLN A 326 -2.21 0.41 -16.51
C GLN A 326 -1.79 1.86 -16.70
N ASN A 327 -2.43 2.52 -17.65
CA ASN A 327 -2.31 3.96 -17.88
C ASN A 327 -0.89 4.47 -18.11
N TYR A 328 0.02 3.64 -18.63
CA TYR A 328 1.35 4.14 -18.97
C TYR A 328 1.29 5.27 -20.01
N ASP A 329 0.31 5.29 -20.91
CA ASP A 329 0.15 6.35 -21.90
C ASP A 329 -0.62 7.59 -21.41
N ALA A 330 -1.00 7.61 -20.12
CA ALA A 330 -1.72 8.69 -19.44
C ALA A 330 -3.10 9.04 -20.04
N GLN A 331 -3.74 8.09 -20.73
CA GLN A 331 -5.08 8.27 -21.33
C GLN A 331 -6.23 7.68 -20.51
N ALA A 332 -5.92 6.90 -19.47
CA ALA A 332 -6.88 6.19 -18.62
C ALA A 332 -7.87 5.32 -19.41
N ASN A 333 -7.45 4.79 -20.56
CA ASN A 333 -8.29 4.04 -21.50
C ASN A 333 -7.60 2.76 -22.02
N THR A 334 -6.53 2.35 -21.34
CA THR A 334 -5.77 1.15 -21.68
C THR A 334 -5.97 0.07 -20.60
N PRO A 335 -6.12 -1.20 -20.99
CA PRO A 335 -6.15 -2.29 -20.03
C PRO A 335 -4.76 -2.50 -19.41
N ALA A 336 -4.69 -3.31 -18.36
CA ALA A 336 -3.42 -3.78 -17.81
C ALA A 336 -2.61 -4.50 -18.89
N LYS A 337 -1.41 -4.02 -19.16
CA LYS A 337 -0.53 -4.47 -20.24
C LYS A 337 0.88 -4.69 -19.75
N LEU A 338 1.58 -5.56 -20.47
CA LEU A 338 3.00 -5.77 -20.27
C LEU A 338 3.79 -4.68 -20.98
N ARG A 339 4.82 -4.17 -20.29
CA ARG A 339 5.87 -3.33 -20.85
C ARG A 339 7.21 -3.81 -20.31
N VAL A 340 8.27 -3.64 -21.10
CA VAL A 340 9.63 -3.75 -20.58
C VAL A 340 10.07 -2.40 -20.03
N ASP A 341 10.43 -2.39 -18.76
CA ASP A 341 10.93 -1.25 -18.02
C ASP A 341 12.43 -1.33 -17.85
N ASP A 342 13.09 -0.18 -17.83
CA ASP A 342 14.54 -0.04 -17.69
C ASP A 342 14.93 0.69 -16.40
N TYR A 343 14.08 0.60 -15.37
CA TYR A 343 14.25 1.21 -14.05
C TYR A 343 14.25 2.75 -14.05
N SER A 344 14.10 3.41 -15.20
CA SER A 344 14.13 4.87 -15.29
C SER A 344 13.07 5.53 -14.42
N GLY A 345 13.50 6.21 -13.35
CA GLY A 345 12.63 6.92 -12.40
C GLY A 345 11.96 6.01 -11.35
N LEU A 346 12.31 4.73 -11.32
CA LEU A 346 11.92 3.76 -10.31
C LEU A 346 12.77 3.96 -9.06
N SER A 347 12.13 4.19 -7.92
CA SER A 347 12.83 4.45 -6.65
C SER A 347 12.72 3.31 -5.65
N HIS A 348 11.59 2.59 -5.64
CA HIS A 348 11.34 1.56 -4.63
C HIS A 348 10.57 0.37 -5.20
N PHE A 349 10.67 -0.76 -4.50
CA PHE A 349 9.79 -1.91 -4.62
C PHE A 349 9.06 -2.14 -3.30
N ILE A 350 7.77 -2.46 -3.35
CA ILE A 350 7.07 -3.09 -2.22
C ILE A 350 7.10 -4.60 -2.49
N VAL A 351 7.72 -5.34 -1.59
CA VAL A 351 7.98 -6.79 -1.71
C VAL A 351 7.05 -7.53 -0.76
N PRO A 352 6.05 -8.27 -1.28
CA PRO A 352 5.24 -9.17 -0.47
C PRO A 352 6.07 -10.25 0.23
N ASP A 353 5.60 -10.73 1.39
CA ASP A 353 6.27 -11.79 2.14
C ASP A 353 6.32 -13.15 1.41
N PHE A 354 5.39 -13.40 0.49
CA PHE A 354 5.39 -14.56 -0.41
C PHE A 354 6.29 -14.40 -1.63
N ALA A 355 6.81 -13.20 -1.91
CA ALA A 355 7.65 -12.97 -3.06
C ALA A 355 9.04 -13.56 -2.79
N ASP A 356 9.29 -14.75 -3.33
CA ASP A 356 10.54 -15.49 -3.18
C ASP A 356 11.17 -15.76 -4.56
N ASP A 357 12.43 -15.34 -4.71
CA ASP A 357 13.25 -15.55 -5.91
C ASP A 357 13.65 -17.03 -6.12
N SER A 358 13.38 -17.91 -5.14
CA SER A 358 13.79 -19.32 -5.14
C SER A 358 12.78 -20.31 -5.75
N VAL A 359 11.58 -19.85 -6.12
CA VAL A 359 10.48 -20.74 -6.56
C VAL A 359 10.54 -21.03 -8.06
N ASP A 360 10.57 -22.31 -8.44
CA ASP A 360 10.47 -22.76 -9.84
C ASP A 360 9.06 -22.52 -10.41
N LEU A 361 8.89 -21.41 -11.13
CA LEU A 361 7.63 -20.99 -11.75
C LEU A 361 7.23 -21.83 -12.99
N ALA A 362 7.97 -22.87 -13.37
CA ALA A 362 7.61 -23.75 -14.50
C ALA A 362 6.24 -24.44 -14.35
N ASP A 363 5.70 -24.52 -13.13
CA ASP A 363 4.40 -25.11 -12.79
C ASP A 363 3.19 -24.17 -12.95
N ILE A 364 3.41 -22.93 -13.42
CA ILE A 364 2.34 -21.96 -13.65
C ILE A 364 1.75 -22.15 -15.05
N GLY A 365 0.53 -22.70 -15.07
CA GLY A 365 -0.22 -22.98 -16.30
C GLY A 365 -0.77 -21.71 -16.98
N THR A 366 -1.43 -21.90 -18.13
CA THR A 366 -2.14 -20.81 -18.82
C THR A 366 -3.34 -20.36 -17.98
N VAL A 367 -3.29 -19.14 -17.44
CA VAL A 367 -4.39 -18.56 -16.67
C VAL A 367 -5.38 -17.88 -17.59
N LYS A 368 -6.66 -18.21 -17.45
CA LYS A 368 -7.73 -17.49 -18.17
C LYS A 368 -7.88 -16.09 -17.58
N PRO A 369 -8.16 -15.06 -18.39
CA PRO A 369 -8.46 -13.73 -17.87
C PRO A 369 -9.60 -13.79 -16.85
N LYS A 370 -9.48 -13.01 -15.75
CA LYS A 370 -10.52 -12.90 -14.72
C LYS A 370 -11.90 -12.72 -15.37
N GLU A 371 -12.84 -13.61 -15.09
CA GLU A 371 -14.21 -13.45 -15.60
C GLU A 371 -14.76 -12.13 -15.06
N LYS A 372 -15.26 -11.27 -15.96
CA LYS A 372 -16.05 -10.12 -15.53
C LYS A 372 -17.26 -10.67 -14.79
N LYS A 373 -17.27 -10.55 -13.46
CA LYS A 373 -18.53 -10.58 -12.71
C LYS A 373 -19.29 -9.32 -13.13
N SER A 374 -19.99 -9.39 -14.27
CA SER A 374 -21.02 -8.41 -14.56
C SER A 374 -22.05 -8.56 -13.45
N GLY A 375 -22.07 -7.61 -12.51
CA GLY A 375 -23.17 -7.50 -11.56
C GLY A 375 -24.49 -7.58 -12.34
N LYS A 376 -25.52 -8.23 -11.76
CA LYS A 376 -26.84 -8.27 -12.38
C LYS A 376 -27.24 -6.84 -12.76
N ALA A 377 -27.56 -6.63 -14.04
CA ALA A 377 -28.01 -5.33 -14.52
C ALA A 377 -29.20 -4.84 -13.68
N LEU A 378 -29.15 -3.58 -13.24
CA LEU A 378 -30.20 -2.94 -12.47
C LEU A 378 -31.52 -2.97 -13.27
N LYS A 379 -32.65 -3.21 -12.59
CA LYS A 379 -33.99 -3.25 -13.21
C LYS A 379 -34.95 -2.28 -12.54
N LEU A 380 -35.77 -1.59 -13.33
CA LEU A 380 -36.85 -0.76 -12.81
C LEU A 380 -37.85 -1.61 -12.00
N ASN A 381 -38.42 -1.02 -10.95
CA ASN A 381 -39.36 -1.61 -10.02
C ASN A 381 -38.84 -2.84 -9.25
N SER A 382 -37.51 -3.02 -9.20
CA SER A 382 -36.89 -4.12 -8.46
C SER A 382 -36.22 -3.65 -7.16
N ILE A 383 -35.92 -4.62 -6.29
CA ILE A 383 -35.05 -4.42 -5.13
C ILE A 383 -33.60 -4.23 -5.63
N PRO A 384 -32.88 -3.19 -5.18
CA PRO A 384 -31.46 -3.01 -5.50
C PRO A 384 -30.59 -4.22 -5.14
N PRO A 385 -29.43 -4.42 -5.78
CA PRO A 385 -28.50 -5.51 -5.42
C PRO A 385 -27.91 -5.31 -4.02
N LYS A 386 -27.26 -6.35 -3.48
CA LYS A 386 -26.58 -6.29 -2.18
C LYS A 386 -25.26 -5.51 -2.19
N SER A 387 -24.70 -5.26 -3.37
CA SER A 387 -23.40 -4.61 -3.51
C SER A 387 -23.38 -3.70 -4.74
N LEU A 388 -22.95 -2.45 -4.56
CA LEU A 388 -22.58 -1.49 -5.60
C LEU A 388 -21.42 -0.67 -5.04
N THR A 389 -20.37 -0.51 -5.83
CA THR A 389 -19.25 0.37 -5.48
C THR A 389 -19.70 1.82 -5.43
N TRP A 390 -18.89 2.69 -4.83
CA TRP A 390 -19.24 4.10 -4.69
C TRP A 390 -19.07 4.83 -6.02
N SER A 391 -20.01 5.69 -6.37
CA SER A 391 -19.91 6.57 -7.53
C SER A 391 -20.21 8.01 -7.12
N ASN A 392 -19.61 8.97 -7.82
CA ASN A 392 -19.91 10.40 -7.68
C ASN A 392 -21.25 10.82 -8.32
N GLN A 393 -21.87 9.92 -9.09
CA GLN A 393 -23.22 10.02 -9.64
C GLN A 393 -24.09 8.88 -9.11
N ALA A 394 -25.36 9.15 -8.82
CA ALA A 394 -26.28 8.10 -8.36
C ALA A 394 -26.39 7.01 -9.43
N TYR A 395 -26.38 5.72 -9.06
CA TYR A 395 -26.68 4.61 -9.97
C TYR A 395 -28.16 4.59 -10.33
N PHE A 396 -29.02 4.93 -9.37
CA PHE A 396 -30.46 4.98 -9.57
C PHE A 396 -31.14 5.84 -8.52
N LYS A 397 -32.36 6.27 -8.85
CA LYS A 397 -33.36 6.81 -7.94
C LYS A 397 -34.26 5.67 -7.49
N ALA A 398 -34.54 5.60 -6.20
CA ALA A 398 -35.48 4.65 -5.62
C ALA A 398 -36.49 5.36 -4.71
N VAL A 399 -37.57 4.65 -4.39
CA VAL A 399 -38.54 5.06 -3.37
C VAL A 399 -38.61 4.03 -2.25
N ALA A 400 -38.90 4.46 -1.03
CA ALA A 400 -39.21 3.56 0.08
C ALA A 400 -40.49 2.77 -0.20
N ASP A 401 -40.52 1.50 0.21
CA ASP A 401 -41.69 0.63 0.13
C ASP A 401 -42.77 0.96 1.18
N ASN A 402 -43.83 0.14 1.24
CA ASN A 402 -45.01 0.39 2.08
C ASN A 402 -44.72 0.44 3.59
N GLU A 403 -43.59 -0.10 4.01
CA GLU A 403 -43.19 -0.16 5.41
C GLU A 403 -42.22 0.98 5.77
N GLY A 404 -41.82 1.84 4.82
CA GLY A 404 -40.90 2.97 5.03
C GLY A 404 -39.41 2.60 5.13
N VAL A 405 -38.57 3.55 5.53
CA VAL A 405 -37.15 3.31 5.85
C VAL A 405 -36.72 4.08 7.10
N THR A 406 -35.83 3.47 7.89
CA THR A 406 -35.09 4.16 8.94
C THR A 406 -33.66 4.35 8.48
N ILE A 407 -33.13 5.57 8.61
CA ILE A 407 -31.74 5.85 8.28
C ILE A 407 -30.85 5.18 9.32
N CYS A 408 -29.79 4.55 8.85
CA CYS A 408 -28.68 4.11 9.67
C CYS A 408 -27.47 5.00 9.43
N LYS A 409 -26.62 5.12 10.44
CA LYS A 409 -25.25 5.60 10.28
C LYS A 409 -24.32 4.49 10.74
N PRO A 410 -23.23 4.21 10.00
CA PRO A 410 -22.22 3.29 10.47
C PRO A 410 -21.67 3.87 11.77
N ASN A 411 -21.62 3.05 12.81
CA ASN A 411 -20.80 3.37 13.96
C ASN A 411 -19.32 3.17 13.61
N HIS A 412 -18.45 3.39 14.57
CA HIS A 412 -17.00 3.22 14.44
C HIS A 412 -16.55 1.77 14.19
N ASN A 413 -17.44 0.80 13.96
CA ASN A 413 -17.08 -0.57 13.56
C ASN A 413 -17.71 -0.96 12.20
N ASN A 414 -18.15 0.05 11.42
CA ASN A 414 -18.97 -0.14 10.22
C ASN A 414 -20.28 -0.91 10.45
N VAL A 415 -20.69 -1.11 11.71
CA VAL A 415 -22.00 -1.69 12.04
C VAL A 415 -23.04 -0.59 11.91
N MET A 416 -24.01 -0.82 11.04
CA MET A 416 -25.09 0.12 10.77
C MET A 416 -25.99 0.22 11.99
N THR A 417 -26.01 1.40 12.61
CA THR A 417 -26.83 1.69 13.79
C THR A 417 -27.98 2.59 13.36
N LEU A 418 -29.20 2.21 13.73
CA LEU A 418 -30.40 3.01 13.46
C LEU A 418 -30.24 4.41 14.06
N THR A 419 -30.59 5.43 13.29
CA THR A 419 -30.81 6.78 13.79
C THR A 419 -32.29 6.95 14.15
N GLY A 420 -32.65 8.10 14.70
CA GLY A 420 -34.06 8.49 14.89
C GLY A 420 -34.72 9.08 13.64
N GLU A 421 -34.09 8.97 12.46
CA GLU A 421 -34.60 9.56 11.22
C GLU A 421 -35.33 8.52 10.39
N GLU A 422 -36.64 8.72 10.21
CA GLU A 422 -37.53 7.82 9.48
C GLU A 422 -38.19 8.52 8.30
N TYR A 423 -38.42 7.76 7.23
CA TYR A 423 -39.07 8.22 6.01
C TYR A 423 -40.17 7.23 5.62
N GLY A 424 -41.29 7.77 5.14
CA GLY A 424 -42.49 7.01 4.81
C GLY A 424 -42.47 6.40 3.41
N GLN A 425 -43.51 5.64 3.10
CA GLN A 425 -43.70 5.09 1.76
C GLN A 425 -43.65 6.18 0.69
N GLY A 426 -42.91 5.92 -0.40
CA GLY A 426 -42.82 6.84 -1.54
C GLY A 426 -41.75 7.92 -1.43
N ASP A 427 -41.11 8.06 -0.26
CA ASP A 427 -39.99 8.98 -0.09
C ASP A 427 -38.81 8.59 -0.98
N VAL A 428 -38.15 9.62 -1.53
CA VAL A 428 -37.20 9.49 -2.63
C VAL A 428 -35.76 9.41 -2.13
N PHE A 429 -35.01 8.46 -2.67
CA PHE A 429 -33.59 8.27 -2.39
C PHE A 429 -32.76 8.17 -3.66
N TYR A 430 -31.60 8.81 -3.65
CA TYR A 430 -30.58 8.66 -4.68
C TYR A 430 -29.48 7.76 -4.13
N VAL A 431 -29.24 6.62 -4.79
CA VAL A 431 -28.29 5.61 -4.31
C VAL A 431 -27.00 5.70 -5.10
N TYR A 432 -25.90 5.87 -4.37
CA TYR A 432 -24.54 6.06 -4.92
C TYR A 432 -23.61 4.89 -4.62
N GLU A 433 -23.97 4.01 -3.68
CA GLU A 433 -23.16 2.88 -3.20
C GLU A 433 -24.07 1.90 -2.47
N ILE A 434 -23.73 0.60 -2.44
CA ILE A 434 -24.35 -0.40 -1.56
C ILE A 434 -23.26 -1.31 -0.99
N ARG A 435 -23.16 -1.41 0.34
CA ARG A 435 -22.23 -2.30 1.06
C ARG A 435 -23.00 -3.37 1.82
N ASP A 436 -22.87 -4.63 1.45
CA ASP A 436 -23.53 -5.76 2.13
C ASP A 436 -25.03 -5.54 2.41
N GLY A 437 -25.74 -4.94 1.46
CA GLY A 437 -27.16 -4.61 1.52
C GLY A 437 -27.47 -3.22 2.07
N TRP A 438 -26.50 -2.45 2.55
CA TRP A 438 -26.69 -1.08 3.01
C TRP A 438 -26.45 -0.07 1.91
N ALA A 439 -27.52 0.50 1.38
CA ALA A 439 -27.50 1.49 0.33
C ALA A 439 -27.21 2.88 0.91
N ARG A 440 -26.11 3.50 0.47
CA ARG A 440 -25.82 4.89 0.82
C ARG A 440 -26.77 5.80 0.07
N VAL A 441 -27.51 6.61 0.81
CA VAL A 441 -28.54 7.49 0.27
C VAL A 441 -28.27 8.94 0.60
N TYR A 442 -28.57 9.81 -0.35
CA TYR A 442 -28.65 11.24 -0.12
C TYR A 442 -30.11 11.71 -0.17
N SER A 443 -30.55 12.35 0.91
CA SER A 443 -31.73 13.22 0.95
C SER A 443 -31.27 14.69 1.02
N PRO A 444 -32.15 15.68 0.82
CA PRO A 444 -31.79 17.10 0.95
C PRO A 444 -31.14 17.48 2.29
N SER A 445 -31.25 16.64 3.32
CA SER A 445 -30.74 16.88 4.67
C SER A 445 -29.88 15.74 5.26
N ASN A 446 -29.63 14.63 4.56
CA ASN A 446 -28.96 13.46 5.14
C ASN A 446 -28.11 12.67 4.11
N ASN A 447 -27.01 12.07 4.57
CA ASN A 447 -26.03 11.27 3.82
C ASN A 447 -25.81 9.85 4.41
N GLY A 448 -26.82 9.29 5.10
CA GLY A 448 -26.79 7.98 5.78
C GLY A 448 -27.05 6.77 4.88
N TYR A 449 -27.40 5.63 5.49
CA TYR A 449 -27.61 4.35 4.82
C TYR A 449 -29.01 3.79 5.08
N VAL A 450 -29.56 3.06 4.13
CA VAL A 450 -30.83 2.32 4.28
C VAL A 450 -30.67 0.90 3.79
N TRP A 451 -31.45 -0.02 4.33
CA TRP A 451 -31.44 -1.41 3.87
C TRP A 451 -32.04 -1.51 2.47
N HIS A 452 -31.31 -2.12 1.54
CA HIS A 452 -31.64 -2.15 0.12
C HIS A 452 -33.00 -2.79 -0.17
N GLU A 453 -33.44 -3.79 0.60
CA GLU A 453 -34.74 -4.47 0.41
C GLU A 453 -35.94 -3.56 0.64
N ARG A 454 -35.73 -2.41 1.30
CA ARG A 454 -36.76 -1.39 1.54
C ARG A 454 -36.92 -0.40 0.40
N LEU A 455 -36.07 -0.49 -0.62
CA LEU A 455 -36.07 0.40 -1.77
C LEU A 455 -36.69 -0.27 -3.00
N ARG A 456 -37.38 0.51 -3.83
CA ARG A 456 -37.82 0.13 -5.18
C ARG A 456 -37.24 1.08 -6.20
N ILE A 457 -36.46 0.57 -7.15
CA ILE A 457 -35.82 1.37 -8.19
C ILE A 457 -36.89 2.02 -9.09
N THR A 458 -36.89 3.35 -9.21
CA THR A 458 -37.83 4.10 -10.06
C THR A 458 -37.18 4.74 -11.28
N LYS A 459 -35.85 4.96 -11.24
CA LYS A 459 -35.08 5.47 -12.40
C LYS A 459 -33.64 4.97 -12.32
N ILE A 460 -33.09 4.48 -13.43
CA ILE A 460 -31.68 4.07 -13.51
C ILE A 460 -30.89 5.17 -14.22
N TYR A 461 -29.73 5.49 -13.68
CA TYR A 461 -28.76 6.40 -14.26
C TYR A 461 -27.58 5.61 -14.83
N LYS A 462 -26.89 6.18 -15.81
CA LYS A 462 -25.56 5.72 -16.21
C LYS A 462 -24.56 6.63 -15.50
N PRO A 463 -23.86 6.17 -14.45
CA PRO A 463 -22.73 6.94 -13.93
C PRO A 463 -21.71 7.05 -15.06
N ALA A 464 -21.41 8.27 -15.48
CA ALA A 464 -20.38 8.50 -16.46
C ALA A 464 -19.05 8.16 -15.81
N GLY A 465 -18.39 7.07 -16.25
CA GLY A 465 -16.93 6.99 -16.14
C GLY A 465 -16.39 8.29 -16.73
N GLY A 466 -15.66 9.07 -15.94
CA GLY A 466 -15.56 10.52 -16.06
C GLY A 466 -15.28 11.05 -17.46
N ASP A 467 -16.34 11.35 -18.22
CA ASP A 467 -16.25 12.24 -19.38
C ASP A 467 -16.19 13.67 -18.82
N ASN A 468 -14.98 14.13 -18.51
CA ASN A 468 -14.49 15.52 -18.53
C ASN A 468 -13.51 15.77 -17.39
N LYS A 469 -12.20 15.71 -17.70
CA LYS A 469 -11.15 16.65 -17.27
C LYS A 469 -9.80 16.19 -17.84
N HIS A 470 -9.57 16.46 -19.13
CA HIS A 470 -8.19 16.63 -19.58
C HIS A 470 -7.89 18.12 -19.58
N ASP A 471 -7.36 18.61 -18.46
CA ASP A 471 -6.44 19.74 -18.52
C ASP A 471 -5.29 19.37 -19.48
N LYS A 472 -4.58 20.37 -20.01
CA LYS A 472 -3.43 20.15 -20.91
C LYS A 472 -2.54 19.03 -20.34
N ALA A 473 -2.22 18.05 -21.18
CA ALA A 473 -1.35 16.92 -20.80
C ALA A 473 -0.11 17.44 -20.07
N ASP A 474 0.10 16.98 -18.85
CA ASP A 474 1.26 17.40 -18.07
C ASP A 474 2.54 16.73 -18.61
N LYS A 475 3.70 17.18 -18.11
CA LYS A 475 5.00 16.71 -18.61
C LYS A 475 5.18 15.20 -18.48
N GLN A 476 4.56 14.60 -17.45
CA GLN A 476 4.54 13.17 -17.23
C GLN A 476 3.74 12.49 -18.36
N ALA A 477 2.49 12.92 -18.59
CA ALA A 477 1.63 12.36 -19.63
C ALA A 477 2.24 12.46 -21.05
N VAL A 478 2.86 13.59 -21.38
CA VAL A 478 3.53 13.77 -22.69
C VAL A 478 4.72 12.82 -22.85
N SER A 479 5.59 12.75 -21.84
CA SER A 479 6.79 11.90 -21.88
C SER A 479 6.43 10.42 -21.93
N GLN A 480 5.47 9.96 -21.11
CA GLN A 480 5.10 8.56 -21.12
C GLN A 480 4.43 8.16 -22.45
N LYS A 481 3.63 9.04 -23.06
CA LYS A 481 3.06 8.82 -24.41
C LYS A 481 4.13 8.65 -25.48
N ASP A 482 5.21 9.42 -25.43
CA ASP A 482 6.31 9.29 -26.38
C ASP A 482 7.15 8.03 -26.13
N LYS A 483 7.40 7.67 -24.86
CA LYS A 483 8.03 6.39 -24.49
C LYS A 483 7.18 5.19 -24.92
N ALA A 484 5.85 5.26 -24.75
CA ALA A 484 4.92 4.21 -25.17
C ALA A 484 4.94 3.99 -26.70
N LYS A 485 5.05 5.08 -27.48
CA LYS A 485 5.23 4.98 -28.94
C LYS A 485 6.57 4.37 -29.33
N ALA A 486 7.64 4.70 -28.60
CA ALA A 486 8.98 4.16 -28.84
C ALA A 486 9.07 2.64 -28.51
N ALA A 487 8.34 2.18 -27.49
CA ALA A 487 8.29 0.77 -27.07
C ALA A 487 7.73 -0.19 -28.15
N ASN A 488 7.02 0.31 -29.17
CA ASN A 488 6.51 -0.50 -30.28
C ASN A 488 7.59 -0.95 -31.29
N LYS A 489 8.85 -0.53 -31.12
CA LYS A 489 9.98 -0.97 -31.95
C LYS A 489 10.69 -2.16 -31.29
N LEU A 490 11.27 -3.04 -32.11
CA LEU A 490 12.14 -4.12 -31.61
C LEU A 490 13.31 -3.49 -30.84
N ARG A 491 13.47 -3.84 -29.57
CA ARG A 491 14.51 -3.36 -28.65
C ARG A 491 15.08 -4.56 -27.91
N VAL A 492 16.39 -4.63 -27.73
CA VAL A 492 17.03 -5.63 -26.84
C VAL A 492 16.45 -5.50 -25.42
N GLY A 493 16.17 -6.64 -24.78
CA GLY A 493 15.39 -6.80 -23.55
C GLY A 493 13.87 -6.83 -23.77
N GLY A 494 13.37 -6.31 -24.90
CA GLY A 494 11.95 -6.10 -25.17
C GLY A 494 11.12 -7.38 -25.38
N ILE A 495 9.84 -7.34 -25.01
CA ILE A 495 8.84 -8.33 -25.47
C ILE A 495 8.55 -8.07 -26.96
N PRO A 496 8.72 -9.07 -27.85
CA PRO A 496 8.38 -8.90 -29.26
C PRO A 496 6.91 -8.54 -29.47
N PRO A 497 6.55 -7.76 -30.51
CA PRO A 497 5.15 -7.48 -30.83
C PRO A 497 4.42 -8.74 -31.29
N ALA A 498 3.10 -8.79 -31.10
CA ALA A 498 2.27 -9.94 -31.48
C ALA A 498 2.20 -10.20 -33.00
N LYS A 499 2.72 -9.29 -33.84
CA LYS A 499 2.75 -9.44 -35.30
C LYS A 499 4.06 -8.93 -35.89
N ILE A 500 4.75 -9.80 -36.63
CA ILE A 500 5.92 -9.47 -37.44
C ILE A 500 5.78 -10.19 -38.78
N LYS A 501 5.85 -9.42 -39.87
CA LYS A 501 5.81 -9.99 -41.22
C LYS A 501 7.06 -10.84 -41.46
N TRP A 502 6.85 -12.00 -42.08
CA TRP A 502 7.94 -12.89 -42.49
C TRP A 502 8.97 -12.18 -43.36
N GLY A 503 10.25 -12.50 -43.15
CA GLY A 503 11.36 -12.07 -43.99
C GLY A 503 12.38 -13.19 -44.17
N ARG A 504 13.29 -13.02 -45.13
CA ARG A 504 14.39 -13.97 -45.42
C ARG A 504 15.54 -13.93 -44.41
N LYS A 505 15.65 -12.83 -43.66
CA LYS A 505 16.61 -12.67 -42.57
C LYS A 505 15.87 -12.73 -41.24
N ALA A 506 16.55 -13.24 -40.22
CA ALA A 506 16.06 -13.14 -38.86
C ALA A 506 15.79 -11.66 -38.56
N LYS A 507 14.75 -11.41 -37.77
CA LYS A 507 14.40 -10.06 -37.29
C LYS A 507 15.07 -9.78 -35.96
N PHE A 508 15.15 -10.81 -35.13
CA PHE A 508 15.85 -10.78 -33.86
C PHE A 508 16.16 -12.20 -33.39
N ARG A 509 17.10 -12.29 -32.44
CA ARG A 509 17.34 -13.47 -31.61
C ARG A 509 16.63 -13.28 -30.26
N GLY A 510 15.93 -14.30 -29.77
CA GLY A 510 15.13 -14.25 -28.56
C GLY A 510 15.62 -15.21 -27.47
N LYS A 511 15.60 -14.74 -26.23
CA LYS A 511 15.81 -15.48 -24.98
C LYS A 511 14.49 -15.82 -24.34
N LEU A 512 14.32 -17.04 -23.86
CA LEU A 512 13.13 -17.42 -23.11
C LEU A 512 13.09 -16.71 -21.76
N ASP A 513 11.90 -16.27 -21.38
CA ASP A 513 11.62 -15.74 -20.06
C ASP A 513 11.81 -16.80 -18.97
N TYR A 514 11.58 -16.41 -17.72
CA TYR A 514 11.76 -17.28 -16.56
C TYR A 514 11.01 -18.62 -16.67
N TYR A 515 9.90 -18.67 -17.43
CA TYR A 515 9.08 -19.88 -17.52
C TYR A 515 9.58 -20.89 -18.58
N GLY A 516 10.59 -20.57 -19.38
CA GLY A 516 11.01 -21.39 -20.54
C GLY A 516 9.99 -21.35 -21.69
N ALA A 517 9.86 -22.41 -22.49
CA ALA A 517 8.70 -22.60 -23.36
C ALA A 517 8.58 -24.05 -23.87
N THR A 518 7.34 -24.50 -24.07
CA THR A 518 7.05 -25.70 -24.85
C THR A 518 6.70 -25.31 -26.28
N ILE A 519 7.36 -25.95 -27.25
CA ILE A 519 7.18 -25.67 -28.67
C ILE A 519 5.79 -26.10 -29.12
N ALA A 520 5.11 -25.24 -29.86
CA ALA A 520 3.87 -25.53 -30.54
C ALA A 520 4.08 -25.84 -32.03
N LYS A 521 3.24 -26.72 -32.57
CA LYS A 521 3.05 -26.92 -34.01
C LYS A 521 1.77 -26.24 -34.46
N ARG A 522 1.84 -25.61 -35.63
CA ARG A 522 0.72 -24.95 -36.29
C ARG A 522 0.07 -25.90 -37.31
N SER A 523 -1.25 -26.03 -37.25
CA SER A 523 -2.09 -26.66 -38.28
C SER A 523 -3.18 -25.71 -38.76
N GLY A 524 -3.90 -26.07 -39.82
CA GLY A 524 -5.03 -25.28 -40.35
C GLY A 524 -4.68 -24.34 -41.50
N LYS A 525 -5.60 -23.43 -41.83
CA LYS A 525 -5.53 -22.54 -43.00
C LYS A 525 -5.44 -21.08 -42.57
N LYS A 526 -5.00 -20.20 -43.47
CA LYS A 526 -4.86 -18.76 -43.22
C LYS A 526 -6.17 -18.16 -42.69
N GLY A 527 -6.13 -17.62 -41.46
CA GLY A 527 -7.29 -17.04 -40.77
C GLY A 527 -8.01 -18.00 -39.81
N ASN A 528 -7.63 -19.28 -39.78
CA ASN A 528 -8.14 -20.29 -38.84
C ASN A 528 -7.03 -21.32 -38.56
N TYR A 529 -6.09 -20.94 -37.69
CA TYR A 529 -4.97 -21.78 -37.28
C TYR A 529 -5.21 -22.40 -35.93
N ASP A 530 -4.87 -23.67 -35.80
CA ASP A 530 -4.82 -24.38 -34.53
C ASP A 530 -3.36 -24.56 -34.10
N TRP A 531 -3.15 -24.53 -32.79
CA TRP A 531 -1.84 -24.63 -32.16
C TRP A 531 -1.86 -25.79 -31.17
N SER A 532 -0.96 -26.75 -31.38
CA SER A 532 -0.81 -27.92 -30.52
C SER A 532 0.57 -27.91 -29.89
N LEU A 533 0.64 -27.98 -28.57
CA LEU A 533 1.91 -28.13 -27.86
C LEU A 533 2.54 -29.48 -28.22
N THR A 534 3.86 -29.49 -28.35
CA THR A 534 4.67 -30.69 -28.58
C THR A 534 5.30 -31.16 -27.27
N ASN A 535 6.08 -32.25 -27.30
CA ASN A 535 6.85 -32.71 -26.14
C ASN A 535 8.24 -32.04 -26.06
N GLU A 536 8.50 -31.03 -26.88
CA GLU A 536 9.78 -30.35 -26.93
C GLU A 536 9.70 -29.06 -26.12
N SER A 537 10.43 -29.02 -25.02
CA SER A 537 10.46 -27.89 -24.09
C SER A 537 11.87 -27.39 -23.90
N TYR A 538 12.01 -26.08 -23.77
CA TYR A 538 13.27 -25.39 -23.57
C TYR A 538 13.24 -24.66 -22.21
N PRO A 539 14.34 -24.73 -21.45
CA PRO A 539 14.39 -24.13 -20.12
C PRO A 539 14.42 -22.60 -20.18
N ALA A 540 14.16 -21.99 -19.03
CA ALA A 540 14.34 -20.56 -18.81
C ALA A 540 15.69 -20.07 -19.34
N GLY A 541 15.69 -18.90 -19.97
CA GLY A 541 16.93 -18.28 -20.44
C GLY A 541 17.59 -18.91 -21.67
N TYR A 542 17.02 -19.95 -22.28
CA TYR A 542 17.46 -20.44 -23.60
C TYR A 542 17.37 -19.32 -24.65
N ASP A 543 18.48 -18.98 -25.29
CA ASP A 543 18.62 -17.75 -26.10
C ASP A 543 18.97 -17.97 -27.57
N ASP A 544 18.87 -19.20 -28.06
CA ASP A 544 19.22 -19.57 -29.43
C ASP A 544 17.99 -19.65 -30.37
N PHE A 545 16.97 -18.83 -30.10
CA PHE A 545 15.80 -18.72 -30.97
C PHE A 545 15.90 -17.56 -31.95
N TYR A 546 16.05 -17.86 -33.24
CA TYR A 546 15.98 -16.85 -34.29
C TYR A 546 14.56 -16.68 -34.81
N ILE A 547 14.03 -15.46 -34.73
CA ILE A 547 12.65 -15.15 -35.09
C ILE A 547 12.60 -14.43 -36.44
N PHE A 548 11.83 -15.00 -37.36
CA PHE A 548 11.64 -14.46 -38.71
C PHE A 548 10.22 -13.95 -38.94
N GLU A 549 9.24 -14.50 -38.21
CA GLU A 549 7.83 -14.11 -38.28
C GLU A 549 7.15 -14.28 -36.92
N ILE A 550 6.18 -13.39 -36.65
CA ILE A 550 5.24 -13.54 -35.54
C ILE A 550 3.83 -13.35 -36.09
N ARG A 551 2.94 -14.29 -35.79
CA ARG A 551 1.56 -14.31 -36.29
C ARG A 551 0.60 -14.50 -35.13
N ASP A 552 -0.21 -13.47 -34.90
CA ASP A 552 -1.25 -13.48 -33.87
C ASP A 552 -0.71 -13.98 -32.53
N GLY A 553 0.48 -13.48 -32.17
CA GLY A 553 1.22 -13.78 -30.96
C GLY A 553 2.11 -15.03 -31.02
N TRP A 554 2.01 -15.89 -32.02
CA TRP A 554 2.92 -17.02 -32.16
C TRP A 554 4.16 -16.64 -32.96
N ALA A 555 5.32 -16.67 -32.32
CA ALA A 555 6.63 -16.43 -32.92
C ALA A 555 7.19 -17.73 -33.47
N ARG A 556 7.56 -17.72 -34.75
CA ARG A 556 8.20 -18.88 -35.37
C ARG A 556 9.66 -18.92 -34.98
N VAL A 557 10.04 -19.98 -34.29
CA VAL A 557 11.40 -20.20 -33.83
C VAL A 557 12.14 -21.10 -34.80
N TYR A 558 13.35 -20.69 -35.18
CA TYR A 558 14.28 -21.53 -35.91
C TYR A 558 15.47 -21.84 -34.99
N SER A 559 15.68 -23.13 -34.74
CA SER A 559 16.89 -23.70 -34.14
C SER A 559 17.46 -24.76 -35.10
N PRO A 560 18.69 -25.27 -34.92
CA PRO A 560 19.29 -26.27 -35.81
C PRO A 560 18.43 -27.53 -36.03
N SER A 561 17.49 -27.83 -35.12
CA SER A 561 16.62 -29.01 -35.15
C SER A 561 15.12 -28.69 -35.26
N ASN A 562 14.69 -27.42 -35.21
CA ASN A 562 13.27 -27.08 -35.03
C ASN A 562 12.75 -25.92 -35.90
N ASN A 563 11.50 -26.06 -36.32
CA ASN A 563 10.71 -25.10 -37.08
C ASN A 563 9.31 -24.94 -36.43
N GLY A 564 9.31 -24.79 -35.12
CA GLY A 564 8.13 -24.71 -34.28
C GLY A 564 7.74 -23.27 -33.95
N TRP A 565 6.85 -23.13 -32.97
CA TRP A 565 6.31 -21.83 -32.57
C TRP A 565 6.30 -21.68 -31.07
N VAL A 566 6.62 -20.49 -30.60
CA VAL A 566 6.60 -20.10 -29.20
C VAL A 566 5.71 -18.87 -29.07
N TRP A 567 4.94 -18.77 -27.98
CA TRP A 567 4.16 -17.57 -27.72
C TRP A 567 5.10 -16.38 -27.49
N HIS A 568 4.89 -15.27 -28.18
CA HIS A 568 5.85 -14.17 -28.27
C HIS A 568 6.19 -13.54 -26.91
N GLU A 569 5.26 -13.52 -25.95
CA GLU A 569 5.50 -12.98 -24.60
C GLU A 569 6.48 -13.83 -23.80
N ARG A 570 6.75 -15.07 -24.22
CA ARG A 570 7.79 -15.94 -23.64
C ARG A 570 9.20 -15.56 -24.09
N LEU A 571 9.32 -14.61 -25.02
CA LEU A 571 10.61 -14.18 -25.58
C LEU A 571 11.01 -12.81 -25.05
N ARG A 572 12.31 -12.62 -24.83
CA ARG A 572 13.00 -11.34 -24.63
C ARG A 572 14.00 -11.19 -25.78
N ILE A 573 13.95 -10.07 -26.49
CA ILE A 573 14.86 -9.83 -27.62
C ILE A 573 16.29 -9.71 -27.10
N VAL A 574 17.24 -10.47 -27.62
CA VAL A 574 18.66 -10.39 -27.25
C VAL A 574 19.46 -9.59 -28.28
N GLU A 575 19.07 -9.67 -29.55
CA GLU A 575 19.76 -9.02 -30.66
C GLU A 575 18.77 -8.72 -31.79
N VAL A 576 18.88 -7.57 -32.44
CA VAL A 576 18.02 -7.16 -33.58
C VAL A 576 18.87 -7.12 -34.86
N TYR A 577 18.33 -7.61 -35.98
CA TYR A 577 19.05 -7.78 -37.25
C TYR A 577 18.49 -6.97 -38.43
#